data_AF-D2VI71-F1
#
_entry.id   AF-D2VI71-F1
#
_cell.length_a   1.000
_cell.length_b   1.000
_cell.length_c   1.000
_cell.angle_alpha   90.00
_cell.angle_beta   90.00
_cell.angle_gamma   90.00
#
_symmetry.space_group_name_H-M   'P 1'
#
loop_
_entity.id
_entity.type
_entity.pdbx_description
1 polymer ?
#
loop_
_entity_poly.entity_id
_entity_poly.type
_entity_poly.pdbx_seq_one_letter_code
_entity_poly.pdbx_strand_id
1 'polypeptide(L)' 'MSSGYGVRSKNGRCYGLWMDYRSCMYHNEQPKACSANLEDYVECLHHFKEV' A
#
# COMPACT_ATOMS: atom_id res chain seq x y z
N MET A 1 -1.87 -9.25 -10.12
CA MET A 1 -2.93 -8.49 -9.40
C MET A 1 -2.97 -9.00 -7.97
N SER A 2 -2.17 -8.42 -7.09
CA SER A 2 -2.21 -8.69 -5.65
C SER A 2 -3.21 -7.71 -5.00
N SER A 3 -4.44 -7.73 -5.50
CA SER A 3 -5.53 -6.87 -5.07
C SER A 3 -6.00 -7.30 -3.68
N GLY A 4 -5.42 -6.72 -2.63
CA GLY A 4 -6.02 -6.42 -1.30
C GLY A 4 -6.63 -7.54 -0.44
N TYR A 5 -6.97 -8.70 -0.99
CA TYR A 5 -7.65 -9.82 -0.37
C TYR A 5 -6.87 -11.09 -0.70
N GLY A 6 -6.15 -11.63 0.28
CA GLY A 6 -5.44 -12.89 0.11
C GLY A 6 -6.45 -14.04 0.05
N VAL A 7 -6.20 -15.03 -0.80
CA VAL A 7 -7.02 -16.26 -0.98
C VAL A 7 -7.28 -17.01 0.35
N ARG A 8 -6.48 -16.74 1.40
CA ARG A 8 -6.61 -17.34 2.75
C ARG A 8 -6.91 -16.35 3.89
N SER A 9 -6.82 -15.04 3.68
CA SER A 9 -6.96 -14.06 4.78
C SER A 9 -7.72 -12.84 4.32
N LYS A 10 -8.73 -12.43 5.12
CA LYS A 10 -9.63 -11.31 4.83
C LYS A 10 -8.90 -9.99 4.54
N ASN A 11 -7.66 -9.83 5.01
CA ASN A 11 -6.80 -8.70 4.71
C ASN A 11 -5.55 -9.20 3.97
N GLY A 12 -5.22 -8.58 2.83
CA GLY A 12 -3.97 -8.82 2.10
C GLY A 12 -2.74 -8.45 2.96
N ARG A 13 -1.58 -9.07 2.67
CA ARG A 13 -0.33 -8.86 3.43
C ARG A 13 0.07 -7.38 3.57
N CYS A 14 -0.22 -6.58 2.53
CA CYS A 14 0.11 -5.16 2.47
C CYS A 14 -1.06 -4.23 2.84
N TYR A 15 -2.10 -4.76 3.49
CA TYR A 15 -3.31 -3.99 3.83
C TYR A 15 -3.03 -2.86 4.84
N GLY A 16 -2.06 -3.02 5.74
CA GLY A 16 -1.62 -1.95 6.66
C GLY A 16 -1.08 -0.74 5.90
N LEU A 17 -0.15 -0.98 4.97
CA LEU A 17 0.43 0.07 4.12
C LEU A 17 -0.61 0.80 3.28
N TRP A 18 -1.62 0.05 2.79
CA TRP A 18 -2.76 0.65 2.09
C TRP A 18 -3.59 1.57 3.00
N MET A 19 -3.81 1.19 4.26
CA MET A 19 -4.50 2.03 5.24
C MET A 19 -3.71 3.29 5.59
N ASP A 20 -2.38 3.20 5.63
CA ASP A 20 -1.50 4.35 5.88
C ASP A 20 -1.48 5.32 4.69
N TYR A 21 -1.40 4.79 3.46
CA TYR A 21 -1.56 5.60 2.24
C TYR A 21 -2.93 6.30 2.21
N ARG A 22 -3.99 5.56 2.53
CA ARG A 22 -5.36 6.10 2.51
C ARG A 22 -5.60 7.12 3.62
N SER A 23 -5.00 6.95 4.80
CA SER A 23 -5.02 7.94 5.88
C SER A 23 -4.26 9.20 5.48
N CYS A 24 -3.10 9.06 4.85
CA CYS A 24 -2.34 10.20 4.34
C CYS A 24 -3.13 10.99 3.28
N MET A 25 -3.75 10.30 2.33
CA MET A 25 -4.65 10.87 1.32
C MET A 25 -5.87 11.59 1.90
N TYR A 26 -6.38 11.11 3.04
CA TYR A 26 -7.50 11.74 3.72
C TYR A 26 -7.09 13.07 4.38
N HIS A 27 -5.87 13.12 4.93
CA HIS A 27 -5.34 14.32 5.57
C HIS A 27 -4.71 15.32 4.59
N ASN A 28 -4.28 14.87 3.41
CA ASN A 28 -3.60 15.68 2.42
C ASN A 28 -4.26 15.51 1.05
N GLU A 29 -4.76 16.61 0.47
CA GLU A 29 -5.29 16.63 -0.89
C GLU A 29 -4.19 16.47 -1.97
N GLN A 30 -2.91 16.55 -1.57
CA GLN A 30 -1.78 16.46 -2.50
C GLN A 30 -1.23 15.03 -2.60
N PRO A 31 -1.36 14.36 -3.75
CA PRO A 31 -0.83 13.01 -3.95
C PRO A 31 0.68 12.89 -3.77
N LYS A 32 1.42 13.97 -4.02
CA LYS A 32 2.87 14.00 -3.85
C LYS A 32 3.29 13.85 -2.39
N ALA A 33 2.50 14.34 -1.44
CA ALA A 33 2.81 14.24 -0.01
C ALA A 33 2.72 12.79 0.51
N CYS A 34 1.91 11.95 -0.13
CA CYS A 34 1.69 10.55 0.24
C CYS A 34 2.39 9.55 -0.69
N SER A 35 3.31 10.05 -1.52
CA SER A 35 4.08 9.22 -2.47
C SER A 35 4.90 8.15 -1.76
N ALA A 36 5.55 8.49 -0.64
CA ALA A 36 6.32 7.54 0.17
C ALA A 36 5.49 6.32 0.61
N ASN A 37 4.29 6.54 1.17
CA ASN A 37 3.40 5.45 1.60
C ASN A 37 2.91 4.61 0.41
N LEU A 38 2.76 5.23 -0.77
CA LEU A 38 2.39 4.52 -1.99
C LEU A 38 3.55 3.66 -2.50
N GLU A 39 4.78 4.17 -2.45
CA GLU A 39 5.99 3.43 -2.80
C GLU A 39 6.16 2.20 -1.91
N ASP A 40 5.96 2.33 -0.59
CA ASP A 40 6.01 1.19 0.35
C ASP A 40 4.91 0.15 0.04
N TYR A 41 3.68 0.60 -0.25
CA TYR A 41 2.59 -0.30 -0.62
C TYR A 41 2.90 -1.07 -1.91
N VAL A 42 3.42 -0.38 -2.93
CA VAL A 42 3.80 -0.98 -4.22
C VAL A 42 5.01 -1.90 -4.07
N GLU A 43 5.99 -1.53 -3.24
CA GLU A 43 7.14 -2.39 -2.92
C GLU A 43 6.68 -3.69 -2.26
N CYS A 44 5.82 -3.62 -1.24
CA CYS A 44 5.26 -4.79 -0.59
C CYS A 44 4.45 -5.68 -1.55
N LEU A 45 3.75 -5.08 -2.53
CA LEU A 45 2.96 -5.82 -3.52
C LEU A 45 3.81 -6.53 -4.56
N HIS A 46 4.92 -5.93 -4.96
CA HIS A 46 5.71 -6.33 -6.12
C HIS A 46 7.10 -6.88 -5.77
N HIS A 47 7.53 -6.78 -4.50
CA HIS A 47 8.83 -7.27 -4.01
C HIS A 47 10.01 -6.84 -4.91
N PHE A 48 9.98 -5.59 -5.41
CA PHE A 48 10.94 -5.12 -6.41
C PHE A 48 12.39 -5.03 -5.90
N LYS A 49 12.61 -4.97 -4.58
CA LYS A 49 13.94 -4.88 -3.94
C LYS A 49 14.54 -6.23 -3.52
N GLU A 50 13.81 -7.33 -3.65
CA GLU A 50 14.32 -8.69 -3.35
C GLU A 50 14.74 -9.40 -4.65
N VAL A 51 15.73 -8.86 -5.37
CA VAL A 51 16.47 -9.58 -6.43
C VAL A 51 17.96 -9.56 -6.10
#